data_AF-A0A495QJF7-F1
#
_entry.id   AF-A0A495QJF7-F1
#
_cell.length_a   1.000
_cell.length_b   1.000
_cell.length_c   1.000
_cell.angle_alpha   90.00
_cell.angle_beta   90.00
_cell.angle_gamma   90.00
#
_symmetry.space_group_name_H-M   'P 1'
#
loop_
_entity.id
_entity.type
_entity.pdbx_description
1 polymer ?
#
loop_
_entity_poly.entity_id
_entity_poly.type
_entity_poly.pdbx_seq_one_letter_code
_entity_poly.pdbx_strand_id
1 'polypeptide(L)'
;MVMLRVALITVIAVVTLGSGVANAVETRRFLGEGGSDFGLALTYARAHAKRQAEQAGFTDCVEIWKREWAYTAKVLWECTR
;
A
#
# COMPACT_ATOMS: atom_id res chain seq x y z
N MET A 1 -25.43 -31.06 23.86
CA MET A 1 -24.83 -29.73 24.14
C MET A 1 -23.48 -29.96 24.80
N VAL A 2 -22.39 -29.77 24.04
CA VAL A 2 -21.02 -29.76 24.58
C VAL A 2 -20.39 -28.46 24.06
N MET A 3 -20.26 -27.49 24.96
CA MET A 3 -19.65 -26.20 24.70
C MET A 3 -18.14 -26.38 24.61
N LEU A 4 -17.61 -26.45 23.39
CA LEU A 4 -16.18 -26.48 23.14
C LEU A 4 -15.65 -25.04 23.19
N ARG A 5 -15.29 -24.58 24.39
CA ARG A 5 -14.56 -23.31 24.58
C ARG A 5 -13.12 -23.51 24.13
N VAL A 6 -12.83 -23.18 22.88
CA VAL A 6 -11.47 -23.13 22.35
C VAL A 6 -10.79 -21.89 22.91
N ALA A 7 -10.06 -22.06 24.01
CA ALA A 7 -9.08 -21.09 24.48
C ALA A 7 -7.79 -21.32 23.67
N LEU A 8 -7.48 -20.44 22.72
CA LEU A 8 -6.17 -20.44 22.06
C LEU A 8 -5.32 -19.28 22.60
N ILE A 9 -4.17 -19.67 23.11
CA ILE A 9 -3.21 -18.90 23.89
C ILE A 9 -2.51 -17.89 22.97
N THR A 10 -2.68 -16.59 23.26
CA THR A 10 -1.88 -15.51 22.66
C THR A 10 -0.45 -15.57 23.20
N VAL A 11 0.49 -16.05 22.38
CA VAL A 11 1.93 -15.90 22.63
C VAL A 11 2.36 -14.53 22.12
N ILE A 12 2.47 -13.56 23.02
CA ILE A 12 3.09 -12.26 22.71
C ILE A 12 4.59 -12.40 23.00
N ALA A 13 5.36 -12.76 21.98
CA ALA A 13 6.82 -12.66 22.06
C ALA A 13 7.21 -11.19 21.83
N VAL A 14 7.37 -10.42 22.91
CA VAL A 14 7.97 -9.09 22.84
C VAL A 14 9.48 -9.26 22.74
N VAL A 15 10.00 -9.20 21.52
CA VAL A 15 11.44 -9.13 21.26
C VAL A 15 11.83 -7.65 21.20
N THR A 16 12.28 -7.09 22.33
CA THR A 16 12.93 -5.77 22.35
C THR A 16 14.40 -5.93 21.94
N LEU A 17 14.67 -5.91 20.65
CA LEU A 17 16.03 -5.83 20.11
C LEU A 17 16.34 -4.38 19.71
N GLY A 18 17.27 -3.78 20.46
CA GLY A 18 18.22 -2.79 19.97
C GLY A 18 17.67 -1.45 19.48
N SER A 19 17.88 -0.40 20.27
CA SER A 19 17.83 0.99 19.83
C SER A 19 19.03 1.31 18.93
N GLY A 20 18.98 0.83 17.70
CA GLY A 20 19.75 1.37 16.58
C GLY A 20 18.75 2.05 15.65
N VAL A 21 18.63 3.37 15.71
CA VAL A 21 17.91 4.16 14.70
C VAL A 21 18.74 4.18 13.41
N ALA A 22 18.90 3.03 12.77
CA ALA A 22 19.07 3.02 11.34
C ALA A 22 17.78 3.65 10.80
N ASN A 23 17.87 4.77 10.09
CA ASN A 23 16.76 5.27 9.29
C ASN A 23 16.47 4.19 8.25
N ALA A 24 15.67 3.18 8.62
CA ALA A 24 15.31 2.09 7.76
C ALA A 24 14.46 2.71 6.67
N VAL A 25 15.02 2.78 5.46
CA VAL A 25 14.28 3.21 4.27
C VAL A 25 13.12 2.24 4.15
N GLU A 26 11.92 2.72 4.47
CA GLU A 26 10.73 1.90 4.40
C GLU A 26 10.25 1.95 2.95
N THR A 27 10.18 0.78 2.29
CA THR A 27 9.60 0.67 0.94
C THR A 27 8.19 0.10 1.02
N ARG A 28 7.23 0.77 0.37
CA ARG A 28 5.85 0.30 0.28
C ARG A 28 5.27 0.53 -1.11
N ARG A 29 4.36 -0.35 -1.52
CA ARG A 29 3.67 -0.26 -2.82
C ARG A 29 2.24 0.22 -2.67
N PHE A 30 1.82 1.08 -3.59
CA PHE A 30 0.49 1.69 -3.61
C PHE A 30 -0.17 1.46 -4.97
N LEU A 31 -1.32 0.77 -4.95
CA LEU A 31 -2.09 0.50 -6.16
C LEU A 31 -3.06 1.66 -6.42
N GLY A 32 -2.89 2.31 -7.57
CA GLY A 32 -3.79 3.32 -8.10
C GLY A 32 -4.77 2.72 -9.09
N GLU A 33 -6.03 3.14 -9.01
CA GLU A 33 -7.07 2.73 -9.94
C GLU A 33 -7.84 3.96 -10.40
N GLY A 34 -8.24 3.97 -11.67
CA GLY A 34 -8.98 5.09 -12.25
C GLY A 34 -9.88 4.61 -13.37
N GLY A 35 -11.03 5.26 -13.48
CA GLY A 35 -12.02 5.01 -14.54
C GLY A 35 -12.45 6.32 -15.18
N SER A 36 -12.62 6.35 -16.50
CA SER A 36 -13.11 7.51 -17.23
C SER A 36 -13.54 7.16 -18.64
N ASP A 37 -14.70 7.67 -19.05
CA ASP A 37 -15.19 7.62 -20.44
C ASP A 37 -14.57 8.72 -21.33
N PHE A 38 -13.77 9.61 -20.75
CA PHE A 38 -13.13 10.75 -21.42
C PHE A 38 -11.62 10.56 -21.62
N GLY A 39 -11.09 9.34 -21.43
CA GLY A 39 -9.65 9.05 -21.57
C GLY A 39 -8.79 9.51 -20.40
N LEU A 40 -9.36 9.86 -19.24
CA LEU A 40 -8.62 10.31 -18.05
C LEU A 40 -8.34 9.19 -17.04
N ALA A 41 -8.60 7.94 -17.40
CA ALA A 41 -8.49 6.80 -16.49
C ALA A 41 -7.09 6.68 -15.86
N LEU A 42 -6.02 6.84 -16.66
CA LEU A 42 -4.64 6.79 -16.16
C LEU A 42 -4.32 7.93 -15.19
N THR A 43 -4.78 9.15 -15.51
CA THR A 43 -4.60 10.33 -14.65
C THR A 43 -5.25 10.10 -13.29
N TYR A 44 -6.47 9.56 -13.26
CA TYR A 44 -7.15 9.24 -12.02
C TYR A 44 -6.48 8.09 -11.25
N ALA A 45 -5.97 7.07 -11.95
CA ALA A 45 -5.21 6.00 -11.32
C ALA A 45 -3.96 6.53 -10.61
N ARG A 46 -3.19 7.42 -11.26
CA ARG A 46 -2.02 8.06 -10.67
C ARG A 46 -2.37 8.95 -9.48
N ALA A 47 -3.41 9.76 -9.61
CA ALA A 47 -3.89 10.59 -8.51
C ALA A 47 -4.34 9.73 -7.32
N HIS A 48 -4.96 8.57 -7.58
CA HIS A 48 -5.36 7.62 -6.54
C HIS A 48 -4.16 7.00 -5.82
N ALA A 49 -3.15 6.51 -6.55
CA ALA A 49 -1.91 5.99 -5.94
C ALA A 49 -1.19 7.07 -5.12
N LYS A 50 -1.05 8.27 -5.68
CA LYS A 50 -0.40 9.41 -5.04
C LYS A 50 -1.05 9.77 -3.70
N ARG A 51 -2.37 9.93 -3.67
CA ARG A 51 -3.08 10.26 -2.42
C ARG A 51 -2.87 9.21 -1.34
N GLN A 52 -2.87 7.93 -1.69
CA GLN A 52 -2.63 6.86 -0.72
C GLN A 52 -1.20 6.90 -0.17
N ALA A 53 -0.20 7.14 -1.03
CA ALA A 53 1.19 7.29 -0.62
C ALA A 53 1.38 8.50 0.31
N GLU A 54 0.84 9.66 -0.06
CA GLU A 54 0.90 10.89 0.75
C GLU A 54 0.21 10.72 2.11
N GLN A 55 -0.97 10.09 2.14
CA GLN A 55 -1.68 9.78 3.40
C GLN A 55 -0.89 8.82 4.30
N ALA A 56 -0.06 7.97 3.72
CA ALA A 56 0.83 7.07 4.44
C ALA A 56 2.20 7.69 4.78
N GLY A 57 2.44 8.95 4.42
CA GLY A 57 3.69 9.65 4.69
C GLY A 57 4.86 9.25 3.77
N PHE A 58 4.58 8.70 2.59
CA PHE A 58 5.57 8.39 1.57
C PHE A 58 5.59 9.51 0.53
N THR A 59 6.78 10.04 0.23
CA THR A 59 6.95 11.18 -0.70
C THR A 59 7.84 10.87 -1.89
N ASP A 60 8.78 9.94 -1.74
CA ASP A 60 9.63 9.49 -2.84
C ASP A 60 8.97 8.28 -3.50
N CYS A 61 8.46 8.44 -4.71
CA CYS A 61 7.62 7.43 -5.36
C CYS A 61 8.00 7.26 -6.84
N VAL A 62 8.06 6.01 -7.29
CA VAL A 62 8.30 5.64 -8.68
C VAL A 62 7.16 4.77 -9.19
N GLU A 63 6.63 5.09 -10.37
CA GLU A 63 5.67 4.23 -11.06
C GLU A 63 6.40 3.03 -11.67
N ILE A 64 6.23 1.84 -11.06
CA ILE A 64 6.92 0.62 -11.49
C ILE A 64 6.11 -0.21 -12.49
N TRP A 65 4.80 0.02 -12.54
CA TRP A 65 3.91 -0.70 -13.44
C TRP A 65 2.67 0.10 -13.76
N LYS A 66 2.15 -0.10 -14.98
CA LYS A 66 0.84 0.40 -15.39
C LYS A 66 0.13 -0.56 -16.33
N ARG A 67 -1.20 -0.51 -16.33
CA ARG A 67 -2.05 -1.16 -17.33
C ARG A 67 -3.26 -0.30 -17.62
N GLU A 68 -3.56 -0.17 -18.91
CA GLU A 68 -4.63 0.66 -19.43
C GLU A 68 -5.61 -0.21 -20.23
N TRP A 69 -6.89 0.09 -20.08
CA TRP A 69 -8.00 -0.46 -20.85
C TRP A 69 -8.87 0.69 -21.35
N ALA A 70 -9.89 0.39 -22.16
CA ALA A 70 -10.73 1.40 -22.82
C ALA A 70 -11.25 2.50 -21.89
N TYR A 71 -11.71 2.14 -20.68
CA TYR A 71 -12.34 3.08 -19.73
C TYR A 71 -11.73 3.03 -18.34
N THR A 72 -10.67 2.23 -18.15
CA THR A 72 -10.07 2.00 -16.82
C THR A 72 -8.57 1.91 -16.92
N ALA A 73 -7.87 2.30 -15.86
CA ALA A 73 -6.44 2.13 -15.74
C ALA A 73 -6.07 1.74 -14.31
N LYS A 74 -4.95 1.02 -14.19
CA LYS A 74 -4.29 0.74 -12.92
C LYS A 74 -2.82 1.13 -13.02
N VAL A 75 -2.28 1.62 -11.91
CA VAL A 75 -0.85 1.89 -11.75
C VAL A 75 -0.38 1.33 -10.42
N LEU A 76 0.87 0.89 -10.36
CA LEU A 76 1.51 0.49 -9.12
C LEU A 76 2.71 1.40 -8.89
N TRP A 77 2.68 2.12 -7.79
CA TRP A 77 3.81 2.92 -7.35
C TRP A 77 4.57 2.18 -6.26
N GLU A 78 5.89 2.23 -6.32
CA GLU A 78 6.76 1.86 -5.23
C GLU A 78 7.32 3.13 -4.61
N CYS A 79 7.14 3.31 -3.31
CA CYS A 79 7.54 4.51 -2.62
C CYS A 79 8.45 4.20 -1.43
N THR A 80 9.35 5.13 -1.15
CA THR A 80 10.31 5.11 -0.04
C THR A 80 10.12 6.31 0.89
N ARG A 81 10.45 6.11 2.17
CA ARG A 81 10.55 7.18 3.18
C ARG A 81 11.63 6.86 4.20
#